data_AF-A0A086LHX3-F1
#
_entry.id   AF-A0A086LHX3-F1
#
_cell.length_a   1.000
_cell.length_b   1.000
_cell.length_c   1.000
_cell.angle_alpha   90.00
_cell.angle_beta   90.00
_cell.angle_gamma   90.00
#
_symmetry.space_group_name_H-M   'P 1'
#
loop_
_entity.id
_entity.type
_entity.pdbx_description
1 polymer ?
#
loop_
_entity_poly.entity_id
_entity_poly.type
_entity_poly.pdbx_seq_one_letter_code
_entity_poly.pdbx_strand_id
1 'polypeptide(L)'
;MQCPIYPCFCRQQQMLNAVVLPPLAMVRHPDYQEAPTFFDLFDKFDVETRKLTMEHIASLLQKFVDKELLDKAPVHRMLKIYTRLANEEQINAVLQMTVEGFLRLASTKDGVDAMVRLLGYATAKQRKAIVKEMKKVMVSMTTNPVDYLLVLRLLCTVDDTKLLRDVLIKELTKDMGTIAFDPQGYFVLLQLLDTSSEPCKHLPLHTRQMLQLPAPTSLKPFDLRIGELRGPIVEALEKELEETGGGRSSSDCSLSSPPKKLRKTNVGMKKHADAEPSEGGGEQGGDDAAEETEKRKSTFKDWLENQYASRVFLEFVKVTKSKETQSD
;
A
#
# COMPACT_ATOMS: atom_id res chain seq x y z
N MET A 1 -19.73 -2.66 32.19
CA MET A 1 -18.45 -2.01 32.58
C MET A 1 -18.05 -1.04 31.49
N GLN A 2 -18.01 0.26 31.79
CA GLN A 2 -17.64 1.31 30.82
C GLN A 2 -16.13 1.25 30.56
N CYS A 3 -15.75 1.12 29.29
CA CYS A 3 -14.35 1.13 28.85
C CYS A 3 -13.80 2.56 28.99
N PRO A 4 -12.83 2.82 29.91
CA PRO A 4 -12.44 4.19 30.25
C PRO A 4 -11.38 4.78 29.29
N ILE A 5 -10.96 4.04 28.26
CA ILE A 5 -9.73 4.39 27.54
C ILE A 5 -10.00 5.21 26.27
N TYR A 6 -11.16 5.10 25.61
CA TYR A 6 -11.52 5.95 24.45
C TYR A 6 -13.04 6.10 24.27
N PRO A 7 -13.70 7.11 24.88
CA PRO A 7 -15.16 7.28 24.80
C PRO A 7 -15.68 7.45 23.36
N CYS A 8 -14.88 8.06 22.48
CA CYS A 8 -15.22 8.21 21.06
C CYS A 8 -15.23 6.86 20.31
N PHE A 9 -14.27 5.97 20.60
CA PHE A 9 -14.19 4.64 19.96
C PHE A 9 -15.34 3.74 20.38
N CYS A 10 -15.68 3.71 21.68
CA CYS A 10 -16.84 2.99 22.17
C CYS A 10 -18.14 3.50 21.54
N ARG A 11 -18.29 4.83 21.40
CA ARG A 11 -19.46 5.43 20.74
C ARG A 11 -19.54 5.06 19.25
N GLN A 12 -18.43 5.07 18.52
CA GLN A 12 -18.38 4.61 17.13
C GLN A 12 -18.74 3.13 16.99
N GLN A 13 -18.24 2.29 17.89
CA GLN A 13 -18.57 0.86 17.90
C GLN A 13 -20.04 0.61 18.22
N GLN A 14 -20.62 1.37 19.16
CA GLN A 14 -22.06 1.32 19.47
C GLN A 14 -22.92 1.74 18.28
N MET A 15 -22.57 2.84 17.61
CA MET A 15 -23.26 3.27 16.39
C MET A 15 -23.17 2.22 15.29
N LEU A 16 -21.99 1.60 15.12
CA LEU A 16 -21.81 0.52 14.16
C LEU A 16 -22.70 -0.69 14.50
N ASN A 17 -22.67 -1.17 15.74
CA ASN A 17 -23.50 -2.29 16.17
C ASN A 17 -25.00 -2.00 15.93
N ALA A 18 -25.45 -0.77 16.19
CA ALA A 18 -26.84 -0.37 15.94
C ALA A 18 -27.22 -0.39 14.44
N VAL A 19 -26.28 -0.11 13.54
CA VAL A 19 -26.54 -0.14 12.08
C VAL A 19 -26.46 -1.57 11.52
N VAL A 20 -25.49 -2.36 12.00
CA VAL A 20 -25.17 -3.69 11.50
C VAL A 20 -26.21 -4.74 11.93
N LEU A 21 -26.91 -4.53 13.05
CA LEU A 21 -27.87 -5.48 13.58
C LEU A 21 -29.28 -5.26 13.00
N PRO A 22 -29.98 -6.31 12.55
CA PRO A 22 -31.39 -6.21 12.22
C PRO A 22 -32.24 -6.00 13.50
N PRO A 23 -33.43 -5.38 13.41
CA PRO A 23 -34.28 -5.09 14.57
C PRO A 23 -34.58 -6.33 15.45
N LEU A 24 -34.75 -7.50 14.83
CA LEU A 24 -35.00 -8.74 15.56
C LEU A 24 -33.80 -9.16 16.44
N ALA A 25 -32.57 -8.98 15.95
CA ALA A 25 -31.37 -9.30 16.72
C ALA A 25 -31.22 -8.37 17.94
N MET A 26 -31.59 -7.10 17.78
CA MET A 26 -31.58 -6.12 18.88
C MET A 26 -32.59 -6.48 19.99
N VAL A 27 -33.77 -6.99 19.62
CA VAL A 27 -34.78 -7.44 20.59
C VAL A 27 -34.35 -8.72 21.30
N ARG A 28 -33.73 -9.67 20.58
CA ARG A 28 -33.24 -10.93 21.16
C ARG A 28 -32.02 -10.72 22.07
N HIS A 29 -31.21 -9.71 21.81
CA HIS A 29 -29.98 -9.42 22.56
C HIS A 29 -29.90 -7.93 22.94
N PRO A 30 -30.61 -7.50 24.02
CA PRO A 30 -30.65 -6.10 24.43
C PRO A 30 -29.28 -5.53 24.83
N ASP A 31 -28.34 -6.39 25.24
CA ASP A 31 -26.99 -6.00 25.68
C ASP A 31 -26.02 -5.70 24.50
N TYR A 32 -26.52 -5.57 23.27
CA TYR A 32 -25.69 -5.37 22.06
C TYR A 32 -24.83 -4.09 22.08
N GLN A 33 -25.21 -3.10 22.89
CA GLN A 33 -24.48 -1.84 23.06
C GLN A 33 -23.27 -1.97 24.00
N GLU A 34 -23.26 -3.01 24.84
CA GLU A 34 -22.20 -3.25 25.82
C GLU A 34 -21.13 -4.22 25.28
N ALA A 35 -21.39 -4.87 24.14
CA ALA A 35 -20.45 -5.79 23.53
C ALA A 35 -19.18 -5.06 23.06
N PRO A 36 -17.97 -5.52 23.47
CA PRO A 36 -16.72 -4.85 23.12
C PRO A 36 -16.41 -4.96 21.63
N THR A 37 -16.76 -6.09 20.99
CA THR A 37 -16.67 -6.26 19.54
C THR A 37 -17.92 -6.89 18.95
N PHE A 38 -18.14 -6.68 17.64
CA PHE A 38 -19.22 -7.33 16.92
C PHE A 38 -19.07 -8.86 16.89
N PHE A 39 -17.84 -9.38 16.88
CA PHE A 39 -17.60 -10.82 16.84
C PHE A 39 -18.06 -11.50 18.13
N ASP A 40 -17.76 -10.92 19.29
CA ASP A 40 -18.22 -11.43 20.59
C ASP A 40 -19.74 -11.42 20.71
N LEU A 41 -20.38 -10.46 20.05
CA LEU A 41 -21.84 -10.39 19.98
C LEU A 41 -22.40 -11.46 19.03
N PHE A 42 -21.85 -11.56 17.82
CA PHE A 42 -22.27 -12.53 16.81
C PHE A 42 -22.13 -13.97 17.30
N ASP A 43 -21.13 -14.24 18.15
CA ASP A 43 -20.92 -15.56 18.75
C ASP A 43 -22.04 -15.99 19.71
N LYS A 44 -22.78 -15.04 20.27
CA LYS A 44 -23.94 -15.31 21.15
C LYS A 44 -25.24 -15.57 20.37
N PHE A 45 -25.26 -15.29 19.07
CA PHE A 45 -26.46 -15.41 18.24
C PHE A 45 -26.73 -16.88 17.88
N ASP A 46 -28.02 -17.23 17.87
CA ASP A 46 -28.53 -18.47 17.28
C ASP A 46 -28.37 -18.46 15.75
N VAL A 47 -28.46 -19.65 15.14
CA VAL A 47 -28.24 -19.85 13.70
C VAL A 47 -29.16 -18.97 12.85
N GLU A 48 -30.42 -18.80 13.26
CA GLU A 48 -31.39 -17.97 12.53
C GLU A 48 -31.00 -16.49 12.62
N THR A 49 -30.71 -15.97 13.81
CA THR A 49 -30.29 -14.58 14.01
C THR A 49 -28.99 -14.27 13.25
N ARG A 50 -28.03 -15.21 13.22
CA ARG A 50 -26.79 -15.07 12.44
C ARG A 50 -27.08 -14.93 10.95
N LYS A 51 -27.94 -15.80 10.40
CA LYS A 51 -28.34 -15.77 8.99
C LYS A 51 -29.00 -14.45 8.63
N LEU A 52 -30.00 -14.03 9.42
CA LEU A 52 -30.70 -12.75 9.23
C LEU A 52 -29.76 -11.55 9.32
N THR A 53 -28.79 -11.59 10.23
CA THR A 53 -27.80 -10.52 10.39
C THR A 53 -26.90 -10.42 9.16
N MET A 54 -26.42 -11.56 8.62
CA MET A 54 -25.60 -11.56 7.41
C MET A 54 -26.39 -11.09 6.19
N GLU A 55 -27.63 -11.50 6.01
CA GLU A 55 -28.51 -11.02 4.93
C GLU A 55 -28.76 -9.50 5.03
N HIS A 56 -28.99 -9.00 6.25
CA HIS A 56 -29.15 -7.57 6.50
C HIS A 56 -27.88 -6.78 6.14
N ILE A 57 -26.70 -7.24 6.58
CA ILE A 57 -25.42 -6.60 6.24
C ILE A 57 -25.19 -6.60 4.72
N ALA A 58 -25.46 -7.71 4.04
CA ALA A 58 -25.34 -7.81 2.59
C ALA A 58 -26.24 -6.78 1.88
N SER A 59 -27.49 -6.62 2.35
CA SER A 59 -28.42 -5.62 1.81
C SER A 59 -27.95 -4.18 2.04
N LEU A 60 -27.28 -3.91 3.17
CA LEU A 60 -26.69 -2.60 3.45
C LEU A 60 -25.48 -2.34 2.56
N LEU A 61 -24.60 -3.33 2.38
CA LEU A 61 -23.45 -3.23 1.48
C LEU A 61 -23.88 -2.92 0.04
N GLN A 62 -24.92 -3.59 -0.46
CA GLN A 62 -25.50 -3.28 -1.78
C GLN A 62 -25.94 -1.82 -1.86
N LYS A 63 -26.69 -1.32 -0.86
CA LYS A 63 -27.13 0.08 -0.82
C LYS A 63 -25.97 1.07 -0.75
N PHE A 64 -24.85 0.70 -0.14
CA PHE A 64 -23.66 1.55 -0.09
C PHE A 64 -22.93 1.60 -1.42
N VAL A 65 -22.87 0.47 -2.14
CA VAL A 65 -22.35 0.41 -3.52
C VAL A 65 -23.22 1.28 -4.44
N ASP A 66 -24.54 1.11 -4.39
CA ASP A 66 -25.48 1.84 -5.26
C ASP A 66 -25.41 3.37 -5.06
N LYS A 67 -25.04 3.81 -3.85
CA LYS A 67 -24.87 5.22 -3.49
C LYS A 67 -23.43 5.72 -3.59
N GLU A 68 -22.51 4.92 -4.14
CA GLU A 68 -21.09 5.22 -4.29
C GLU A 68 -20.35 5.55 -2.98
N LEU A 69 -20.77 4.95 -1.85
CA LEU A 69 -20.22 5.22 -0.51
C LEU A 69 -19.01 4.35 -0.14
N LEU A 70 -18.36 3.73 -1.12
CA LEU A 70 -17.21 2.84 -0.94
C LEU A 70 -15.93 3.55 -0.47
N ASP A 71 -15.94 4.86 -0.29
CA ASP A 71 -14.83 5.64 0.25
C ASP A 71 -14.96 5.89 1.78
N LYS A 72 -16.11 5.52 2.39
CA LYS A 72 -16.43 5.87 3.78
C LYS A 72 -15.95 4.80 4.77
N ALA A 73 -15.22 5.23 5.80
CA ALA A 73 -14.68 4.35 6.86
C ALA A 73 -15.72 3.41 7.53
N PRO A 74 -16.98 3.81 7.81
CA PRO A 74 -17.99 2.89 8.34
C PRO A 74 -18.30 1.72 7.41
N VAL A 75 -18.31 1.97 6.09
CA VAL A 75 -18.53 0.94 5.06
C VAL A 75 -17.38 -0.07 5.08
N HIS A 76 -16.14 0.40 5.20
CA HIS A 76 -14.96 -0.47 5.30
C HIS A 76 -15.01 -1.38 6.51
N ARG A 77 -15.41 -0.83 7.67
CA ARG A 77 -15.54 -1.62 8.90
C ARG A 77 -16.65 -2.68 8.79
N MET A 78 -17.78 -2.34 8.17
CA MET A 78 -18.84 -3.31 7.86
C MET A 78 -18.36 -4.39 6.90
N LEU A 79 -17.64 -4.02 5.84
CA LEU A 79 -17.10 -4.95 4.85
C LEU A 79 -16.08 -5.90 5.48
N LYS A 80 -15.23 -5.41 6.38
CA LYS A 80 -14.30 -6.22 7.17
C LYS A 80 -15.01 -7.21 8.08
N ILE A 81 -16.08 -6.79 8.76
CA ILE A 81 -16.90 -7.67 9.59
C ILE A 81 -17.52 -8.77 8.72
N TYR A 82 -18.18 -8.37 7.63
CA TYR A 82 -18.86 -9.29 6.73
C TYR A 82 -17.90 -10.33 6.13
N THR A 83 -16.78 -9.90 5.55
CA THR A 83 -15.78 -10.78 4.91
C THR A 83 -15.07 -11.72 5.89
N ARG A 84 -15.14 -11.48 7.19
CA ARG A 84 -14.61 -12.39 8.23
C ARG A 84 -15.59 -13.50 8.61
N LEU A 85 -16.89 -13.28 8.43
CA LEU A 85 -17.96 -14.19 8.83
C LEU A 85 -18.63 -14.89 7.65
N ALA A 86 -18.51 -14.32 6.46
CA ALA A 86 -19.14 -14.78 5.24
C ALA A 86 -18.57 -16.12 4.74
N ASN A 87 -19.42 -16.93 4.13
CA ASN A 87 -19.01 -18.09 3.35
C ASN A 87 -18.50 -17.67 1.96
N GLU A 88 -17.96 -18.63 1.19
CA GLU A 88 -17.40 -18.36 -0.14
C GLU A 88 -18.42 -17.73 -1.11
N GLU A 89 -19.66 -18.20 -1.12
CA GLU A 89 -20.73 -17.66 -1.98
C GLU A 89 -21.02 -16.19 -1.65
N GLN A 90 -21.13 -15.87 -0.37
CA GLN A 90 -21.35 -14.51 0.12
C GLN A 90 -20.17 -13.58 -0.18
N ILE A 91 -18.93 -14.08 -0.06
CA ILE A 91 -17.72 -13.33 -0.43
C ILE A 91 -17.73 -13.02 -1.93
N ASN A 92 -18.03 -14.00 -2.77
CA ASN A 92 -18.10 -13.82 -4.22
C ASN A 92 -19.18 -12.81 -4.62
N ALA A 93 -20.36 -12.84 -3.98
CA ALA A 93 -21.43 -11.87 -4.22
C ALA A 93 -21.02 -10.44 -3.86
N VAL A 94 -20.37 -10.25 -2.71
CA VAL A 94 -19.88 -8.92 -2.29
C VAL A 94 -18.72 -8.45 -3.15
N LEU A 95 -17.84 -9.35 -3.58
CA LEU A 95 -16.80 -9.00 -4.53
C LEU A 95 -17.43 -8.51 -5.84
N GLN A 96 -18.41 -9.23 -6.39
CA GLN A 96 -19.09 -8.86 -7.64
C GLN A 96 -19.60 -7.40 -7.63
N MET A 97 -20.22 -6.96 -6.53
CA MET A 97 -20.73 -5.59 -6.39
C MET A 97 -19.64 -4.54 -6.09
N THR A 98 -18.49 -4.93 -5.54
CA THR A 98 -17.42 -3.99 -5.13
C THR A 98 -16.24 -3.90 -6.11
N VAL A 99 -16.20 -4.74 -7.15
CA VAL A 99 -15.12 -4.71 -8.16
C VAL A 99 -15.05 -3.35 -8.85
N GLU A 100 -16.20 -2.73 -9.11
CA GLU A 100 -16.27 -1.37 -9.63
C GLU A 100 -16.08 -0.38 -8.47
N GLY A 101 -14.92 0.30 -8.45
CA GLY A 101 -14.53 1.18 -7.35
C GLY A 101 -13.79 0.47 -6.22
N PHE A 102 -13.20 -0.70 -6.50
CA PHE A 102 -12.43 -1.47 -5.53
C PHE A 102 -11.32 -0.62 -4.89
N LEU A 103 -10.65 0.23 -5.68
CA LEU A 103 -9.59 1.11 -5.18
C LEU A 103 -10.09 2.13 -4.14
N ARG A 104 -11.38 2.51 -4.14
CA ARG A 104 -11.95 3.46 -3.15
C ARG A 104 -11.89 2.89 -1.72
N LEU A 105 -11.88 1.56 -1.58
CA LEU A 105 -11.76 0.86 -0.30
C LEU A 105 -10.37 1.02 0.36
N ALA A 106 -9.34 1.35 -0.41
CA ALA A 106 -7.96 1.44 0.08
C ALA A 106 -7.68 2.68 0.95
N SER A 107 -8.69 3.51 1.27
CA SER A 107 -8.47 4.72 2.08
C SER A 107 -8.29 4.46 3.58
N THR A 108 -8.54 3.23 4.05
CA THR A 108 -8.41 2.87 5.47
C THR A 108 -7.85 1.46 5.66
N LYS A 109 -7.25 1.22 6.82
CA LYS A 109 -6.80 -0.13 7.22
C LYS A 109 -7.90 -1.18 7.21
N ASP A 110 -9.09 -0.85 7.71
CA ASP A 110 -10.21 -1.79 7.71
C ASP A 110 -10.63 -2.16 6.27
N GLY A 111 -10.50 -1.21 5.33
CA GLY A 111 -10.81 -1.42 3.93
C GLY A 111 -9.78 -2.32 3.25
N VAL A 112 -8.48 -2.06 3.46
CA VAL A 112 -7.41 -2.92 2.95
C VAL A 112 -7.51 -4.35 3.50
N ASP A 113 -7.79 -4.52 4.80
CA ASP A 113 -8.00 -5.84 5.40
C ASP A 113 -9.15 -6.62 4.70
N ALA A 114 -10.22 -5.92 4.33
CA ALA A 114 -11.35 -6.51 3.60
C ALA A 114 -10.98 -6.83 2.14
N MET A 115 -10.26 -5.91 1.47
CA MET A 115 -9.77 -6.11 0.10
C MET A 115 -8.86 -7.33 -0.01
N VAL A 116 -7.96 -7.54 0.96
CA VAL A 116 -7.04 -8.69 0.99
C VAL A 116 -7.79 -10.03 1.03
N ARG A 117 -8.91 -10.07 1.78
CA ARG A 117 -9.81 -11.24 1.85
C ARG A 117 -10.53 -11.44 0.52
N LEU A 118 -11.19 -10.39 0.03
CA LEU A 118 -11.94 -10.41 -1.24
C LEU A 118 -11.07 -10.85 -2.43
N LEU A 119 -9.82 -10.37 -2.48
CA LEU A 119 -8.89 -10.67 -3.56
C LEU A 119 -8.49 -12.16 -3.64
N GLY A 120 -8.56 -12.89 -2.51
CA GLY A 120 -8.33 -14.35 -2.50
C GLY A 120 -9.38 -15.14 -3.29
N TYR A 121 -10.61 -14.65 -3.32
CA TYR A 121 -11.74 -15.30 -4.01
C TYR A 121 -11.98 -14.73 -5.40
N ALA A 122 -11.28 -13.66 -5.78
CA ALA A 122 -11.46 -13.01 -7.06
C ALA A 122 -11.14 -13.92 -8.26
N THR A 123 -12.00 -13.90 -9.26
CA THR A 123 -11.73 -14.56 -10.55
C THR A 123 -10.59 -13.87 -11.30
N ALA A 124 -9.96 -14.56 -12.26
CA ALA A 124 -8.92 -13.96 -13.10
C ALA A 124 -9.39 -12.68 -13.82
N LYS A 125 -10.66 -12.62 -14.23
CA LYS A 125 -11.27 -11.43 -14.84
C LYS A 125 -11.34 -10.25 -13.87
N GLN A 126 -11.80 -10.50 -12.64
CA GLN A 126 -11.90 -9.48 -11.60
C GLN A 126 -10.51 -8.99 -11.16
N ARG A 127 -9.54 -9.90 -10.95
CA ARG A 127 -8.15 -9.52 -10.66
C ARG A 127 -7.56 -8.62 -11.74
N LYS A 128 -7.84 -8.90 -13.01
CA LYS A 128 -7.39 -8.06 -14.13
C LYS A 128 -7.99 -6.65 -14.09
N ALA A 129 -9.26 -6.51 -13.73
CA ALA A 129 -9.90 -5.21 -13.56
C ALA A 129 -9.27 -4.42 -12.40
N ILE A 130 -9.13 -5.07 -11.24
CA ILE A 130 -8.55 -4.50 -10.02
C ILE A 130 -7.11 -4.00 -10.26
N VAL A 131 -6.25 -4.85 -10.82
CA VAL A 131 -4.84 -4.49 -11.09
C VAL A 131 -4.74 -3.31 -12.05
N LYS A 132 -5.60 -3.25 -13.08
CA LYS A 132 -5.61 -2.13 -14.03
C LYS A 132 -6.03 -0.81 -13.39
N GLU A 133 -7.00 -0.83 -12.48
CA GLU A 133 -7.43 0.35 -11.73
C GLU A 133 -6.27 0.92 -10.87
N MET A 134 -5.48 0.03 -10.28
CA MET A 134 -4.35 0.38 -9.39
C MET A 134 -3.10 0.91 -10.10
N LYS A 135 -3.02 0.83 -11.44
CA LYS A 135 -1.79 1.14 -12.20
C LYS A 135 -1.17 2.50 -11.86
N LYS A 136 -1.98 3.55 -11.74
CA LYS A 136 -1.50 4.93 -11.52
C LYS A 136 -0.99 5.18 -10.10
N VAL A 137 -1.41 4.37 -9.13
CA VAL A 137 -1.12 4.54 -7.71
C VAL A 137 -0.26 3.41 -7.14
N MET A 138 0.29 2.54 -8.00
CA MET A 138 0.97 1.32 -7.55
C MET A 138 2.21 1.63 -6.69
N VAL A 139 3.01 2.63 -7.07
CA VAL A 139 4.21 3.03 -6.32
C VAL A 139 3.83 3.64 -4.97
N SER A 140 2.84 4.54 -4.93
CA SER A 140 2.38 5.14 -3.67
C SER A 140 1.76 4.10 -2.72
N MET A 141 1.07 3.08 -3.26
CA MET A 141 0.56 1.97 -2.46
C MET A 141 1.68 1.08 -1.91
N THR A 142 2.77 0.93 -2.64
CA THR A 142 3.91 0.10 -2.24
C THR A 142 4.64 0.67 -1.02
N THR A 143 4.73 2.00 -0.90
CA THR A 143 5.40 2.69 0.22
C THR A 143 4.44 3.08 1.36
N ASN A 144 3.14 2.84 1.20
CA ASN A 144 2.14 3.18 2.21
C ASN A 144 2.12 2.13 3.35
N PRO A 145 2.07 2.53 4.63
CA PRO A 145 2.03 1.62 5.80
C PRO A 145 0.79 0.74 5.92
N VAL A 146 -0.22 0.97 5.09
CA VAL A 146 -1.46 0.18 5.04
C VAL A 146 -1.55 -0.55 3.71
N ASP A 147 -1.39 0.15 2.59
CA ASP A 147 -1.70 -0.40 1.26
C ASP A 147 -0.66 -1.39 0.74
N TYR A 148 0.57 -1.38 1.27
CA TYR A 148 1.61 -2.32 0.86
C TYR A 148 1.16 -3.79 1.04
N LEU A 149 0.30 -4.05 2.02
CA LEU A 149 -0.27 -5.37 2.26
C LEU A 149 -1.11 -5.85 1.06
N LEU A 150 -1.83 -4.93 0.42
CA LEU A 150 -2.62 -5.25 -0.78
C LEU A 150 -1.72 -5.55 -1.97
N VAL A 151 -0.63 -4.79 -2.14
CA VAL A 151 0.38 -5.04 -3.18
C VAL A 151 1.01 -6.43 -2.99
N LEU A 152 1.40 -6.78 -1.76
CA LEU A 152 1.89 -8.11 -1.42
C LEU A 152 0.84 -9.19 -1.70
N ARG A 153 -0.44 -8.95 -1.39
CA ARG A 153 -1.52 -9.89 -1.68
C ARG A 153 -1.72 -10.10 -3.17
N LEU A 154 -1.54 -9.09 -4.02
CA LEU A 154 -1.58 -9.24 -5.48
C LEU A 154 -0.46 -10.18 -5.96
N LEU A 155 0.76 -10.00 -5.46
CA LEU A 155 1.87 -10.92 -5.74
C LEU A 155 1.54 -12.35 -5.28
N CYS A 156 0.79 -12.51 -4.19
CA CYS A 156 0.37 -13.81 -3.65
C CYS A 156 -0.92 -14.40 -4.23
N THR A 157 -1.67 -13.71 -5.12
CA THR A 157 -2.94 -14.24 -5.65
C THR A 157 -3.13 -14.14 -7.17
N VAL A 158 -2.37 -13.29 -7.87
CA VAL A 158 -2.53 -13.10 -9.32
C VAL A 158 -1.64 -14.07 -10.08
N ASP A 159 -2.25 -14.98 -10.86
CA ASP A 159 -1.52 -15.97 -11.66
C ASP A 159 -1.00 -15.43 -13.00
N ASP A 160 -1.64 -14.39 -13.54
CA ASP A 160 -1.22 -13.67 -14.75
C ASP A 160 -0.04 -12.73 -14.43
N THR A 161 1.16 -13.31 -14.46
CA THR A 161 2.41 -12.58 -14.19
C THR A 161 2.77 -11.61 -15.32
N LYS A 162 2.23 -11.78 -16.54
CA LYS A 162 2.44 -10.80 -17.62
C LYS A 162 1.74 -9.49 -17.27
N LEU A 163 0.49 -9.58 -16.79
CA LEU A 163 -0.23 -8.42 -16.27
C LEU A 163 0.52 -7.74 -15.11
N LEU A 164 1.03 -8.52 -14.15
CA LEU A 164 1.82 -7.96 -13.05
C LEU A 164 3.12 -7.32 -13.52
N ARG A 165 3.81 -7.89 -14.53
CA ARG A 165 5.00 -7.27 -15.13
C ARG A 165 4.67 -5.90 -15.73
N ASP A 166 3.60 -5.83 -16.49
CA ASP A 166 3.21 -4.61 -17.21
C ASP A 166 2.72 -3.48 -16.32
N VAL A 167 2.07 -3.83 -15.19
CA VAL A 167 1.38 -2.86 -14.33
C VAL A 167 2.13 -2.58 -13.03
N LEU A 168 2.70 -3.60 -12.40
CA LEU A 168 3.37 -3.49 -11.10
C LEU A 168 4.89 -3.37 -11.30
N ILE A 169 5.53 -4.37 -11.89
CA ILE A 169 7.00 -4.41 -12.00
C ILE A 169 7.53 -3.20 -12.78
N LYS A 170 6.90 -2.87 -13.91
CA LYS A 170 7.28 -1.70 -14.72
C LYS A 170 7.23 -0.36 -13.96
N GLU A 171 6.34 -0.23 -12.98
CA GLU A 171 6.24 0.99 -12.17
C GLU A 171 7.28 0.96 -11.04
N LEU A 172 7.51 -0.20 -10.41
CA LEU A 172 8.55 -0.35 -9.38
C LEU A 172 9.95 -0.08 -9.93
N THR A 173 10.28 -0.57 -11.13
CA THR A 173 11.62 -0.44 -11.72
C THR A 173 12.02 0.99 -12.04
N LYS A 174 11.08 1.94 -12.05
CA LYS A 174 11.37 3.38 -12.27
C LYS A 174 11.97 4.05 -11.05
N ASP A 175 11.64 3.57 -9.85
CA ASP A 175 11.93 4.24 -8.57
C ASP A 175 12.49 3.27 -7.52
N MET A 176 13.35 2.34 -7.97
CA MET A 176 13.93 1.28 -7.13
C MET A 176 14.64 1.83 -5.88
N GLY A 177 15.43 2.90 -6.04
CA GLY A 177 16.10 3.56 -4.91
C GLY A 177 15.11 4.15 -3.89
N THR A 178 13.95 4.65 -4.31
CA THR A 178 12.95 5.15 -3.34
C THR A 178 12.30 3.99 -2.58
N ILE A 179 11.97 2.91 -3.29
CA ILE A 179 11.28 1.75 -2.70
C ILE A 179 12.21 0.96 -1.77
N ALA A 180 13.49 0.82 -2.10
CA ALA A 180 14.46 0.07 -1.29
C ALA A 180 14.76 0.73 0.05
N PHE A 181 14.68 2.06 0.12
CA PHE A 181 14.93 2.85 1.34
C PHE A 181 13.67 3.12 2.15
N ASP A 182 12.49 2.73 1.64
CA ASP A 182 11.20 2.93 2.30
C ASP A 182 10.90 1.82 3.32
N PRO A 183 10.35 2.15 4.52
CA PRO A 183 10.01 1.16 5.56
C PRO A 183 8.97 0.10 5.19
N GLN A 184 8.24 0.26 4.08
CA GLN A 184 7.23 -0.70 3.62
C GLN A 184 7.57 -1.24 2.23
N GLY A 185 8.07 -0.39 1.35
CA GLY A 185 8.47 -0.74 0.00
C GLY A 185 9.52 -1.84 -0.04
N TYR A 186 10.46 -1.83 0.92
CA TYR A 186 11.49 -2.86 0.99
C TYR A 186 10.91 -4.27 1.22
N PHE A 187 9.77 -4.42 1.89
CA PHE A 187 9.11 -5.72 2.05
C PHE A 187 8.64 -6.30 0.71
N VAL A 188 8.14 -5.43 -0.19
CA VAL A 188 7.71 -5.84 -1.54
C VAL A 188 8.92 -6.32 -2.35
N LEU A 189 10.04 -5.61 -2.26
CA LEU A 189 11.29 -6.04 -2.92
C LEU A 189 11.84 -7.34 -2.34
N LEU A 190 11.86 -7.48 -1.01
CA LEU A 190 12.29 -8.73 -0.36
C LEU A 190 11.43 -9.92 -0.79
N GLN A 191 10.11 -9.74 -0.90
CA GLN A 191 9.20 -10.78 -1.37
C GLN A 191 9.48 -11.17 -2.84
N LEU A 192 9.84 -10.22 -3.70
CA LEU A 192 10.17 -10.47 -5.10
C LEU A 192 11.54 -11.13 -5.28
N LEU A 193 12.48 -10.83 -4.38
CA LEU A 193 13.83 -11.40 -4.38
C LEU A 193 13.90 -12.78 -3.71
N ASP A 194 12.95 -13.11 -2.83
CA ASP A 194 13.00 -14.35 -2.06
C ASP A 194 13.04 -15.59 -2.97
N THR A 195 14.05 -16.43 -2.77
CA THR A 195 14.23 -17.73 -3.45
C THR A 195 13.94 -18.91 -2.52
N SER A 196 13.63 -18.64 -1.25
CA SER A 196 13.24 -19.68 -0.30
C SER A 196 11.88 -20.25 -0.65
N SER A 197 11.72 -21.54 -0.36
CA SER A 197 10.43 -22.23 -0.36
C SER A 197 9.53 -21.79 0.80
N GLU A 198 10.04 -21.00 1.76
CA GLU A 198 9.25 -20.45 2.87
C GLU A 198 8.65 -19.10 2.48
N PRO A 199 7.34 -19.03 2.17
CA PRO A 199 6.72 -17.79 1.77
C PRO A 199 6.76 -16.77 2.92
N CYS A 200 7.06 -15.52 2.58
CA CYS A 200 6.88 -14.37 3.46
C CYS A 200 7.79 -14.32 4.71
N LYS A 201 8.90 -15.06 4.76
CA LYS A 201 9.78 -15.16 5.95
C LYS A 201 10.27 -13.80 6.48
N HIS A 202 10.43 -12.83 5.59
CA HIS A 202 10.91 -11.49 5.91
C HIS A 202 9.83 -10.55 6.48
N LEU A 203 8.56 -10.95 6.41
CA LEU A 203 7.42 -10.09 6.73
C LEU A 203 7.01 -10.18 8.21
N PRO A 204 6.46 -9.10 8.78
CA PRO A 204 5.89 -9.13 10.12
C PRO A 204 4.80 -10.19 10.28
N LEU A 205 4.61 -10.71 11.50
CA LEU A 205 3.66 -11.79 11.79
C LEU A 205 2.25 -11.51 11.27
N HIS A 206 1.73 -10.30 11.52
CA HIS A 206 0.41 -9.90 11.04
C HIS A 206 0.30 -9.93 9.51
N THR A 207 1.29 -9.39 8.80
CA THR A 207 1.34 -9.40 7.34
C THR A 207 1.36 -10.84 6.81
N ARG A 208 2.16 -11.72 7.42
CA ARG A 208 2.18 -13.15 7.06
C ARG A 208 0.81 -13.80 7.23
N GLN A 209 0.14 -13.58 8.35
CA GLN A 209 -1.20 -14.12 8.60
C GLN A 209 -2.23 -13.64 7.56
N MET A 210 -2.15 -12.37 7.16
CA MET A 210 -3.03 -11.81 6.12
C MET A 210 -2.73 -12.40 4.74
N LEU A 211 -1.47 -12.63 4.39
CA LEU A 211 -1.11 -13.24 3.10
C LEU A 211 -1.41 -14.74 3.02
N GLN A 212 -1.51 -15.43 4.17
CA GLN A 212 -1.90 -16.84 4.28
C GLN A 212 -3.41 -17.08 4.23
N LEU A 213 -4.22 -16.03 4.12
CA LEU A 213 -5.67 -16.18 3.95
C LEU A 213 -6.02 -17.00 2.69
N PRO A 214 -7.13 -17.78 2.72
CA PRO A 214 -7.53 -18.63 1.60
C PRO A 214 -7.56 -17.90 0.26
N ALA A 215 -7.08 -18.56 -0.79
CA ALA A 215 -7.12 -18.07 -2.16
C ALA A 215 -7.41 -19.22 -3.14
N PRO A 216 -8.61 -19.82 -3.09
CA PRO A 216 -8.93 -21.04 -3.84
C PRO A 216 -8.84 -20.86 -5.36
N THR A 217 -8.91 -19.62 -5.84
CA THR A 217 -8.87 -19.27 -7.26
C THR A 217 -7.44 -19.02 -7.78
N SER A 218 -6.42 -19.00 -6.92
CA SER A 218 -5.00 -18.89 -7.34
C SER A 218 -4.42 -20.29 -7.46
N LEU A 219 -4.21 -20.72 -8.70
CA LEU A 219 -3.83 -22.09 -9.02
C LEU A 219 -2.31 -22.25 -9.14
N LYS A 220 -1.61 -21.17 -9.50
CA LYS A 220 -0.17 -21.20 -9.69
C LYS A 220 0.54 -21.08 -8.33
N PRO A 221 1.49 -21.99 -8.00
CA PRO A 221 2.19 -21.93 -6.73
C PRO A 221 2.99 -20.63 -6.59
N PHE A 222 3.17 -20.20 -5.34
CA PHE A 222 3.78 -18.93 -4.99
C PHE A 222 5.21 -18.78 -5.55
N ASP A 223 6.04 -19.81 -5.41
CA ASP A 223 7.45 -19.77 -5.83
C ASP A 223 7.61 -19.57 -7.34
N LEU A 224 6.76 -20.22 -8.15
CA LEU A 224 6.75 -20.04 -9.60
C LEU A 224 6.31 -18.62 -9.98
N ARG A 225 5.32 -18.06 -9.28
CA ARG A 225 4.85 -16.69 -9.54
C ARG A 225 5.92 -15.65 -9.27
N ILE A 226 6.57 -15.72 -8.11
CA ILE A 226 7.67 -14.81 -7.79
C ILE A 226 8.85 -15.04 -8.71
N GLY A 227 9.19 -16.30 -9.04
CA GLY A 227 10.27 -16.63 -9.96
C GLY A 227 10.11 -15.98 -11.33
N GLU A 228 8.89 -15.97 -11.87
CA GLU A 228 8.57 -15.30 -13.15
C GLU A 228 8.70 -13.76 -13.09
N LEU A 229 8.56 -13.15 -11.92
CA LEU A 229 8.63 -11.69 -11.72
C LEU A 229 10.02 -11.20 -11.31
N ARG A 230 10.90 -12.10 -10.86
CA ARG A 230 12.19 -11.77 -10.27
C ARG A 230 13.20 -11.18 -11.25
N GLY A 231 13.27 -11.71 -12.48
CA GLY A 231 14.27 -11.31 -13.49
C GLY A 231 14.37 -9.79 -13.68
N PRO A 232 13.27 -9.10 -14.05
CA PRO A 232 13.29 -7.65 -14.26
C PRO A 232 13.64 -6.83 -13.00
N ILE A 233 13.35 -7.37 -11.80
CA ILE A 233 13.69 -6.70 -10.54
C ILE A 233 15.19 -6.77 -10.27
N VAL A 234 15.82 -7.93 -10.54
CA VAL A 234 17.27 -8.13 -10.41
C VAL A 234 18.00 -7.20 -11.38
N GLU A 235 17.59 -7.15 -12.65
CA GLU A 235 18.18 -6.27 -13.67
C GLU A 235 18.06 -4.78 -13.28
N ALA A 236 16.90 -4.38 -12.72
CA ALA A 236 16.70 -3.01 -12.28
C ALA A 236 17.56 -2.65 -11.05
N LEU A 237 17.76 -3.59 -10.12
CA LEU A 237 18.63 -3.40 -8.96
C LEU A 237 20.12 -3.35 -9.35
N GLU A 238 20.55 -4.19 -10.29
CA GLU A 238 21.91 -4.15 -10.85
C GLU A 238 22.21 -2.75 -11.39
N LYS A 239 21.33 -2.23 -12.24
CA LYS A 239 21.47 -0.89 -12.80
C LYS A 239 21.49 0.21 -11.74
N GLU A 240 20.58 0.17 -10.77
CA GLU A 240 20.51 1.16 -9.69
C GLU A 240 21.81 1.14 -8.86
N LEU A 241 22.33 -0.04 -8.54
CA LEU A 241 23.57 -0.20 -7.76
C LEU A 241 24.81 0.24 -8.55
N GLU A 242 24.89 -0.05 -9.85
CA GLU A 242 25.95 0.44 -10.74
C GLU A 242 25.96 1.97 -10.80
N GLU A 243 24.79 2.61 -10.87
CA GLU A 243 24.68 4.07 -10.84
C GLU A 243 25.14 4.66 -9.49
N THR A 244 24.95 3.93 -8.37
CA THR A 244 25.37 4.38 -7.03
C THR A 244 26.85 4.10 -6.71
N GLY A 245 27.45 3.09 -7.35
CA GLY A 245 28.85 2.68 -7.20
C GLY A 245 29.78 3.35 -8.22
N GLY A 246 29.24 3.81 -9.35
CA GLY A 246 29.91 4.62 -10.36
C GLY A 246 30.16 6.05 -9.87
N GLY A 247 31.02 6.22 -8.87
CA GLY A 247 31.71 7.49 -8.70
C GLY A 247 32.40 7.82 -10.01
N ARG A 248 32.03 8.94 -10.65
CA ARG A 248 32.77 9.49 -11.79
C ARG A 248 34.25 9.56 -11.41
N SER A 249 35.05 8.58 -11.84
CA SER A 249 36.48 8.80 -12.03
C SER A 249 36.59 9.67 -13.28
N SER A 250 36.47 10.99 -13.10
CA SER A 250 36.99 11.94 -14.07
C SER A 250 38.52 11.86 -14.03
N SER A 251 39.07 10.81 -14.63
CA SER A 251 40.46 10.79 -15.07
C SER A 251 40.50 11.42 -16.46
N ASP A 252 40.37 12.74 -16.50
CA ASP A 252 40.92 13.55 -17.58
C ASP A 252 41.77 14.64 -16.94
N CYS A 253 43.00 14.25 -16.60
CA CYS A 253 44.09 15.18 -16.40
C CYS A 253 44.41 15.80 -17.76
N SER A 254 43.94 17.02 -18.02
CA SER A 254 44.58 17.89 -19.00
C SER A 254 44.83 19.27 -18.41
N LEU A 255 46.12 19.58 -18.33
CA LEU A 255 46.70 20.84 -17.93
C LEU A 255 46.26 21.97 -18.89
N SER A 256 45.73 23.08 -18.39
CA SER A 256 46.08 24.42 -18.89
C SER A 256 45.65 25.55 -17.94
N SER A 257 46.68 26.16 -17.34
CA SER A 257 46.95 27.57 -16.99
C SER A 257 45.86 28.63 -16.67
N PRO A 258 46.19 29.64 -15.83
CA PRO A 258 45.23 30.44 -15.06
C PRO A 258 44.75 31.74 -15.75
N PRO A 259 43.60 32.34 -15.33
CA PRO A 259 43.11 33.57 -15.92
C PRO A 259 43.82 34.82 -15.36
N LYS A 260 44.15 35.75 -16.26
CA LYS A 260 44.72 37.07 -15.99
C LYS A 260 43.66 38.07 -15.49
N LYS A 261 44.08 38.93 -14.55
CA LYS A 261 43.35 40.10 -14.01
C LYS A 261 43.08 41.19 -15.07
N LEU A 262 42.03 41.98 -14.80
CA LEU A 262 41.75 43.43 -15.05
C LEU A 262 40.27 43.56 -15.51
N ARG A 263 39.44 44.53 -15.12
CA ARG A 263 39.65 45.90 -14.62
C ARG A 263 38.34 46.44 -14.00
N LYS A 264 38.46 47.34 -13.02
CA LYS A 264 37.40 48.16 -12.39
C LYS A 264 36.82 49.22 -13.33
N THR A 265 35.56 49.63 -13.13
CA THR A 265 35.06 51.04 -13.05
C THR A 265 33.67 51.03 -12.36
N ASN A 266 33.54 51.61 -11.15
CA ASN A 266 33.08 52.96 -10.77
C ASN A 266 31.57 53.23 -10.95
N VAL A 267 30.77 53.29 -9.86
CA VAL A 267 30.42 54.44 -8.98
C VAL A 267 29.19 55.21 -9.47
N GLY A 268 28.17 55.31 -8.60
CA GLY A 268 27.05 56.24 -8.73
C GLY A 268 26.09 56.16 -7.54
N MET A 269 26.08 57.20 -6.70
CA MET A 269 25.42 57.34 -5.40
C MET A 269 24.30 58.38 -5.47
N LYS A 270 23.17 58.17 -4.74
CA LYS A 270 22.31 59.15 -3.98
C LYS A 270 20.95 58.48 -3.65
N LYS A 271 20.50 58.28 -2.38
CA LYS A 271 19.96 59.22 -1.33
C LYS A 271 18.66 59.92 -1.78
N HIS A 272 17.53 60.07 -1.07
CA HIS A 272 17.05 60.00 0.35
C HIS A 272 15.49 59.81 0.31
N ALA A 273 14.86 59.03 1.20
CA ALA A 273 13.99 59.39 2.37
C ALA A 273 12.64 60.11 2.08
N ASP A 274 11.48 59.51 2.46
CA ASP A 274 10.63 59.93 3.61
C ASP A 274 9.21 59.27 3.66
N ALA A 275 8.81 58.90 4.88
CA ALA A 275 7.47 58.86 5.55
C ALA A 275 6.29 57.92 5.13
N GLU A 276 5.77 57.21 6.15
CA GLU A 276 4.59 56.31 6.26
C GLU A 276 3.22 57.06 6.41
N PRO A 277 2.06 56.43 6.78
CA PRO A 277 1.50 55.07 6.56
C PRO A 277 0.03 55.11 5.99
N SER A 278 -0.52 53.97 5.56
CA SER A 278 -1.99 53.79 5.46
C SER A 278 -2.39 52.31 5.48
N GLU A 279 -3.34 52.00 6.34
CA GLU A 279 -3.95 50.70 6.64
C GLU A 279 -4.82 50.14 5.49
N GLY A 280 -5.05 48.81 5.49
CA GLY A 280 -6.27 48.23 4.93
C GLY A 280 -6.15 46.89 4.18
N GLY A 281 -6.23 45.76 4.91
CA GLY A 281 -7.13 44.64 4.56
C GLY A 281 -6.80 43.69 3.39
N GLY A 282 -5.97 42.68 3.66
CA GLY A 282 -6.17 41.25 3.34
C GLY A 282 -6.78 40.79 2.00
N GLU A 283 -5.91 40.48 1.04
CA GLU A 283 -6.09 39.39 0.08
C GLU A 283 -5.04 38.32 0.36
N GLN A 284 -5.45 37.05 0.46
CA GLN A 284 -4.55 35.90 0.29
C GLN A 284 -5.34 34.75 -0.34
N GLY A 285 -5.27 34.70 -1.67
CA GLY A 285 -5.30 33.44 -2.41
C GLY A 285 -4.01 32.70 -2.11
N GLY A 286 -4.14 31.44 -1.67
CA GLY A 286 -3.01 30.53 -1.53
C GLY A 286 -2.77 29.81 -2.84
N ASP A 287 -1.69 30.17 -3.53
CA ASP A 287 -1.06 29.33 -4.54
C ASP A 287 -0.45 28.10 -3.85
N ASP A 288 -0.93 26.91 -4.22
CA ASP A 288 -0.29 25.63 -3.89
C ASP A 288 1.03 25.52 -4.68
N ALA A 289 2.13 25.88 -4.00
CA ALA A 289 3.47 25.59 -4.48
C ALA A 289 3.74 24.07 -4.35
N ALA A 290 3.68 23.36 -5.47
CA ALA A 290 4.20 22.01 -5.60
C ALA A 290 5.72 22.04 -5.38
N GLU A 291 6.16 21.55 -4.22
CA GLU A 291 7.57 21.36 -3.90
C GLU A 291 8.11 20.15 -4.67
N GLU A 292 8.74 20.41 -5.83
CA GLU A 292 9.58 19.42 -6.51
C GLU A 292 10.83 19.16 -5.66
N THR A 293 10.77 18.17 -4.78
CA THR A 293 11.96 17.62 -4.12
C THR A 293 12.88 16.98 -5.17
N GLU A 294 13.99 17.65 -5.50
CA GLU A 294 15.11 17.04 -6.24
C GLU A 294 15.56 15.77 -5.51
N LYS A 295 15.35 14.60 -6.13
CA LYS A 295 15.82 13.30 -5.63
C LYS A 295 17.35 13.29 -5.62
N ARG A 296 17.95 13.55 -4.45
CA ARG A 296 19.37 13.31 -4.19
C ARG A 296 19.68 11.84 -4.47
N LYS A 297 20.55 11.56 -5.46
CA LYS A 297 20.99 10.18 -5.73
C LYS A 297 21.71 9.63 -4.50
N SER A 298 21.28 8.46 -4.03
CA SER A 298 21.91 7.75 -2.92
C SER A 298 23.25 7.17 -3.37
N THR A 299 24.20 7.11 -2.44
CA THR A 299 25.51 6.48 -2.68
C THR A 299 25.47 5.00 -2.31
N PHE A 300 26.44 4.22 -2.80
CA PHE A 300 26.57 2.82 -2.40
C PHE A 300 26.75 2.65 -0.88
N LYS A 301 27.40 3.62 -0.22
CA LYS A 301 27.54 3.64 1.24
C LYS A 301 26.17 3.77 1.93
N ASP A 302 25.28 4.61 1.41
CA ASP A 302 23.93 4.80 1.96
C ASP A 302 23.10 3.50 1.87
N TRP A 303 23.29 2.71 0.81
CA TRP A 303 22.66 1.39 0.67
C TRP A 303 23.09 0.41 1.76
N LEU A 304 24.36 0.44 2.17
CA LEU A 304 24.88 -0.44 3.21
C LEU A 304 24.51 0.02 4.62
N GLU A 305 24.43 1.33 4.86
CA GLU A 305 24.13 1.90 6.18
C GLU A 305 22.62 1.93 6.49
N ASN A 306 21.76 2.00 5.46
CA ASN A 306 20.32 2.01 5.66
C ASN A 306 19.77 0.62 6.07
N GLN A 307 18.97 0.58 7.13
CA GLN A 307 18.40 -0.65 7.71
C GLN A 307 17.49 -1.46 6.76
N TYR A 308 16.93 -0.83 5.73
CA TYR A 308 16.03 -1.45 4.76
C TYR A 308 16.78 -1.84 3.48
N ALA A 309 17.49 -0.86 2.89
CA ALA A 309 18.22 -1.05 1.64
C ALA A 309 19.31 -2.12 1.75
N SER A 310 20.00 -2.19 2.91
CA SER A 310 21.03 -3.21 3.16
C SER A 310 20.45 -4.63 3.13
N ARG A 311 19.23 -4.83 3.63
CA ARG A 311 18.54 -6.13 3.59
C ARG A 311 18.16 -6.52 2.16
N VAL A 312 17.66 -5.56 1.39
CA VAL A 312 17.34 -5.76 -0.04
C VAL A 312 18.62 -6.14 -0.80
N PHE A 313 19.72 -5.42 -0.56
CA PHE A 313 21.02 -5.71 -1.15
C PHE A 313 21.51 -7.13 -0.80
N LEU A 314 21.39 -7.56 0.45
CA LEU A 314 21.79 -8.91 0.87
C LEU A 314 21.00 -10.01 0.16
N GLU A 315 19.67 -9.87 0.03
CA GLU A 315 18.88 -10.85 -0.72
C GLU A 315 19.20 -10.81 -2.22
N PHE A 316 19.41 -9.61 -2.77
CA PHE A 316 19.86 -9.43 -4.16
C PHE A 316 21.17 -10.20 -4.44
N VAL A 317 22.19 -10.06 -3.58
CA VAL A 317 23.47 -10.79 -3.73
C VAL A 317 23.30 -12.31 -3.63
N LYS A 318 22.36 -12.79 -2.80
CA LYS A 318 22.08 -14.24 -2.74
C LYS A 318 21.50 -14.74 -4.07
N VAL A 319 20.57 -13.99 -4.65
CA VAL A 319 19.94 -14.33 -5.93
C VAL A 319 20.98 -14.37 -7.06
N THR A 320 21.88 -13.40 -7.14
CA THR A 320 22.91 -13.35 -8.19
C THR A 320 23.91 -14.49 -8.07
N LYS A 321 24.40 -14.79 -6.86
CA LYS A 321 25.30 -15.93 -6.60
C LYS A 321 24.67 -17.29 -6.94
N SER A 322 23.38 -17.46 -6.66
CA SER A 322 22.66 -18.69 -7.02
C SER A 322 22.48 -18.88 -8.53
N LYS A 323 22.46 -17.80 -9.33
CA LYS A 323 22.43 -17.89 -10.80
C LYS A 323 23.77 -18.35 -11.37
N GLU A 324 24.88 -17.84 -10.82
CA GLU A 324 26.24 -18.23 -11.24
C GLU A 324 26.47 -19.73 -11.03
N THR A 325 25.99 -20.30 -9.91
CA THR A 325 26.15 -21.73 -9.59
C THR A 325 25.27 -22.67 -10.42
N GLN A 326 24.28 -22.16 -11.17
CA GLN A 326 23.43 -22.96 -12.07
C GLN A 326 23.87 -22.88 -13.55
N SER A 327 24.84 -22.00 -13.85
CA SER A 327 25.36 -21.79 -15.21
C SER A 327 26.69 -22.50 -15.48
N ASP A 328 27.26 -23.15 -14.46
CA ASP A 328 28.43 -24.06 -14.52
C ASP A 328 28.00 -25.53 -14.52
#